data_AF-A0A969ZZ31-F1
#
_entry.id   AF-A0A969ZZ31-F1
#
_cell.length_a   1.000
_cell.length_b   1.000
_cell.length_c   1.000
_cell.angle_alpha   90.00
_cell.angle_beta   90.00
_cell.angle_gamma   90.00
#
_symmetry.space_group_name_H-M   'P 1'
#
loop_
_entity.id
_entity.type
_entity.pdbx_description
1 polymer ?
#
loop_
_entity_poly.entity_id
_entity_poly.type
_entity_poly.pdbx_seq_one_letter_code
_entity_poly.pdbx_strand_id
1 'polypeptide(L)'
;MTFSVDLIKEKSVDPFFQLNVSVYGQNIKVTNAKVEVLRRPPKVSFTYPDELKNVLLPTEQKKLELEILNKIVEHIIETSDKDHTNATAF
;
A
#
# COMPACT_ATOMS: atom_id res chain seq x y z
N MET A 1 8.06 -15.44 -2.65
CA MET A 1 7.75 -14.61 -1.47
C MET A 1 6.25 -14.46 -1.33
N THR A 2 5.81 -14.28 -0.09
CA THR A 2 4.44 -13.95 0.26
C THR A 2 4.42 -12.57 0.90
N PHE A 3 3.46 -11.74 0.51
CA PHE A 3 3.28 -10.38 1.02
C PHE A 3 1.97 -10.29 1.79
N SER A 4 1.99 -9.62 2.95
CA SER A 4 0.79 -9.10 3.61
C SER A 4 0.84 -7.59 3.52
N VAL A 5 -0.21 -6.97 3.00
CA VAL A 5 -0.28 -5.53 2.80
C VAL A 5 -1.57 -5.02 3.40
N ASP A 6 -1.42 -4.18 4.42
CA ASP A 6 -2.54 -3.65 5.20
C ASP A 6 -2.47 -2.12 5.20
N LEU A 7 -3.49 -1.48 4.62
CA LEU A 7 -3.58 -0.03 4.57
C LEU A 7 -3.96 0.53 5.94
N ILE A 8 -3.21 1.52 6.42
CA ILE A 8 -3.55 2.27 7.62
C ILE A 8 -4.58 3.33 7.25
N LYS A 9 -5.86 2.93 7.24
CA LYS A 9 -6.99 3.77 6.77
C LYS A 9 -7.02 5.15 7.45
N GLU A 10 -6.78 5.20 8.76
CA GLU A 10 -6.77 6.44 9.56
C GLU A 10 -5.69 7.45 9.15
N LYS A 11 -4.64 7.01 8.46
CA LYS A 11 -3.49 7.84 8.04
C LYS A 11 -3.37 7.94 6.52
N SER A 12 -4.37 7.48 5.80
CA SER A 12 -4.34 7.36 4.34
C SER A 12 -5.44 8.18 3.72
N VAL A 13 -5.06 9.22 2.98
CA VAL A 13 -5.96 10.11 2.24
C VAL A 13 -5.25 10.50 0.95
N ASP A 14 -5.92 10.37 -0.20
CA ASP A 14 -5.32 10.75 -1.48
C ASP A 14 -4.80 12.20 -1.43
N PRO A 15 -3.52 12.47 -1.78
CA PRO A 15 -2.59 11.60 -2.51
C PRO A 15 -1.59 10.79 -1.64
N PHE A 16 -1.69 10.81 -0.31
CA PHE A 16 -0.75 10.17 0.63
C PHE A 16 -1.34 8.93 1.30
N PHE A 17 -0.65 7.81 1.21
CA PHE A 17 -1.07 6.54 1.80
C PHE A 17 0.04 5.96 2.68
N GLN A 18 -0.35 5.34 3.79
CA GLN A 18 0.57 4.62 4.68
C GLN A 18 0.11 3.18 4.83
N LEU A 19 1.02 2.23 4.61
CA LEU A 19 0.74 0.80 4.64
C LEU A 19 1.68 0.09 5.60
N ASN A 20 1.15 -0.91 6.31
CA ASN A 20 1.96 -1.92 6.96
C ASN A 20 2.19 -3.06 5.96
N VAL A 21 3.45 -3.41 5.76
CA VAL A 21 3.88 -4.47 4.86
C VAL A 21 4.62 -5.53 5.65
N SER A 22 4.24 -6.78 5.44
CA SER A 22 5.00 -7.93 5.92
C SER A 22 5.44 -8.79 4.74
N VAL A 23 6.69 -9.23 4.75
CA VAL A 23 7.32 -10.04 3.71
C VAL A 23 7.82 -11.33 4.31
N TYR A 24 7.42 -12.44 3.69
CA TYR A 24 7.83 -13.79 4.10
C TYR A 24 8.47 -14.54 2.91
N GLY A 25 9.66 -15.07 3.13
CA GLY A 25 10.42 -15.87 2.17
C GLY A 25 11.26 -16.93 2.88
N GLN A 26 12.02 -17.73 2.12
CA GLN A 26 12.79 -18.85 2.67
C GLN A 26 13.78 -18.44 3.78
N ASN A 27 14.41 -17.26 3.65
CA ASN A 27 15.37 -16.72 4.63
C ASN A 27 15.06 -15.25 5.03
N ILE A 28 13.84 -14.79 4.75
CA ILE A 28 13.46 -13.38 4.89
C ILE A 28 12.16 -13.32 5.69
N LYS A 29 12.18 -12.58 6.79
CA LYS A 29 11.00 -12.28 7.59
C LYS A 29 11.05 -10.82 8.03
N VAL A 30 10.24 -10.00 7.38
CA VAL A 30 10.01 -8.61 7.75
C VAL A 30 8.54 -8.48 8.11
N THR A 31 8.23 -7.86 9.24
CA THR A 31 6.85 -7.75 9.74
C THR A 31 6.50 -6.33 10.10
N ASN A 32 5.33 -5.86 9.67
CA ASN A 32 4.80 -4.52 9.97
C ASN A 32 5.74 -3.37 9.58
N ALA A 33 6.47 -3.53 8.47
CA ALA A 33 7.27 -2.48 7.88
C ALA A 33 6.36 -1.36 7.36
N LYS A 34 6.65 -0.11 7.71
CA LYS A 34 5.85 1.04 7.24
C LYS A 34 6.33 1.49 5.88
N VAL A 35 5.46 1.42 4.88
CA VAL A 35 5.69 1.95 3.54
C VAL A 35 4.79 3.15 3.32
N GLU A 36 5.38 4.24 2.81
CA GLU A 36 4.64 5.44 2.45
C GLU A 36 4.53 5.53 0.93
N VAL A 37 3.34 5.88 0.45
CA VAL A 37 3.06 6.00 -0.98
C VAL A 37 2.50 7.38 -1.28
N LEU A 38 3.07 8.03 -2.29
CA LEU A 38 2.61 9.29 -2.82
C LEU A 38 2.14 9.10 -4.26
N ARG A 39 0.83 9.26 -4.49
CA ARG A 39 0.18 9.13 -5.79
C ARG A 39 0.04 10.51 -6.44
N ARG A 40 0.99 10.90 -7.29
CA ARG A 40 0.95 12.17 -8.05
C ARG A 40 1.02 11.89 -9.54
N PRO A 41 -0.13 11.68 -10.22
CA PRO A 41 -0.17 11.34 -11.63
C PRO A 41 0.72 12.23 -12.51
N PRO A 42 1.46 11.66 -13.49
CA PRO A 42 1.46 10.25 -13.87
C PRO A 42 2.35 9.36 -12.98
N LYS A 43 2.99 9.91 -11.94
CA LYS A 43 4.00 9.20 -11.14
C LYS A 43 3.43 8.68 -9.82
N VAL A 44 3.96 7.55 -9.37
CA VAL A 44 3.78 7.07 -8.00
C VAL A 44 5.15 6.91 -7.37
N SER A 45 5.29 7.39 -6.15
CA SER A 45 6.54 7.31 -5.39
C SER A 45 6.32 6.47 -4.13
N PHE A 46 7.29 5.61 -3.83
CA PHE A 46 7.27 4.70 -2.70
C PHE A 46 8.47 4.99 -1.80
N THR A 47 8.23 5.19 -0.52
CA THR A 47 9.27 5.30 0.50
C THR A 47 9.28 4.01 1.30
N TYR A 48 10.31 3.20 1.08
CA TYR A 48 10.53 1.96 1.82
C TYR A 48 11.39 2.22 3.07
N PRO A 49 11.13 1.49 4.17
CA PRO A 49 12.06 1.44 5.29
C PRO A 49 13.28 0.61 4.90
N ASP A 50 14.40 0.86 5.58
CA ASP A 50 15.69 0.27 5.19
C ASP A 50 15.72 -1.26 5.32
N GLU A 51 14.88 -1.81 6.19
CA GLU A 51 14.64 -3.25 6.35
C GLU A 51 14.02 -3.92 5.11
N LEU A 52 13.30 -3.17 4.25
CA LEU A 52 12.75 -3.70 3.00
C LEU A 52 13.65 -3.42 1.80
N LYS A 53 14.33 -2.26 1.78
CA LYS A 53 15.18 -1.84 0.65
C LYS A 53 16.27 -2.84 0.30
N ASN A 54 16.88 -3.45 1.32
CA ASN A 54 18.07 -4.29 1.13
C ASN A 54 17.76 -5.78 0.93
N VAL A 55 16.49 -6.15 0.99
CA VAL A 55 16.08 -7.55 1.15
C VAL A 55 15.28 -8.06 -0.04
N LEU A 56 14.65 -7.17 -0.81
CA LEU A 56 13.86 -7.53 -1.97
C LEU A 56 14.68 -7.44 -3.26
N LEU A 57 14.59 -8.47 -4.11
CA LEU A 57 15.08 -8.37 -5.48
C LEU A 57 14.22 -7.35 -6.26
N PRO A 58 14.75 -6.70 -7.31
CA PRO A 58 13.99 -5.71 -8.09
C PRO A 58 12.64 -6.22 -8.60
N THR A 59 12.57 -7.48 -9.04
CA THR A 59 11.32 -8.12 -9.48
C THR A 59 10.32 -8.32 -8.34
N GLU A 60 10.80 -8.65 -7.14
CA GLU A 60 9.96 -8.84 -5.95
C GLU A 60 9.44 -7.50 -5.43
N GLN A 61 10.29 -6.47 -5.45
CA GLN A 61 9.89 -5.10 -5.16
C GLN A 61 8.77 -4.64 -6.09
N LYS A 62 8.86 -4.90 -7.41
CA LYS A 62 7.80 -4.57 -8.36
C LYS A 62 6.50 -5.33 -8.10
N LYS A 63 6.57 -6.60 -7.69
CA LYS A 63 5.38 -7.36 -7.27
C LYS A 63 4.74 -6.74 -6.03
N LEU A 64 5.53 -6.36 -5.03
CA LEU A 64 5.04 -5.68 -3.84
C LEU A 64 4.39 -4.32 -4.17
N GLU A 65 4.99 -3.53 -5.06
CA GLU A 65 4.40 -2.26 -5.53
C GLU A 65 3.01 -2.47 -6.12
N LEU A 66 2.81 -3.52 -6.93
CA LEU A 66 1.51 -3.85 -7.52
C LEU A 66 0.48 -4.24 -6.45
N GLU A 67 0.85 -5.06 -5.47
CA GLU A 67 -0.03 -5.43 -4.35
C GLU A 67 -0.45 -4.21 -3.52
N ILE A 68 0.50 -3.30 -3.25
CA ILE A 68 0.24 -2.03 -2.57
C ILE A 68 -0.76 -1.18 -3.36
N LEU A 69 -0.55 -1.03 -4.66
CA LEU A 69 -1.45 -0.26 -5.52
C LEU A 69 -2.85 -0.86 -5.57
N ASN A 70 -2.97 -2.19 -5.65
CA ASN A 70 -4.27 -2.87 -5.58
C ASN A 70 -5.00 -2.53 -4.28
N LYS A 71 -4.32 -2.59 -3.12
CA LYS A 71 -4.92 -2.23 -1.83
C LYS A 71 -5.32 -0.75 -1.73
N ILE A 72 -4.54 0.14 -2.31
CA ILE A 72 -4.90 1.56 -2.39
C ILE A 72 -6.15 1.75 -3.24
N VAL A 73 -6.21 1.11 -4.41
CA VAL A 73 -7.36 1.20 -5.32
C VAL A 73 -8.63 0.63 -4.68
N GLU A 74 -8.55 -0.55 -4.04
CA GLU A 74 -9.65 -1.13 -3.26
C GLU A 74 -10.19 -0.12 -2.24
N HIS A 75 -9.32 0.54 -1.48
CA HIS A 75 -9.72 1.54 -0.51
C HIS A 75 -10.36 2.79 -1.13
N ILE A 76 -9.82 3.29 -2.25
CA ILE A 76 -10.38 4.45 -2.95
C ILE A 76 -11.80 4.14 -3.45
N ILE A 77 -12.01 2.95 -4.02
CA ILE A 77 -13.33 2.49 -4.48
C ILE A 77 -14.29 2.36 -3.29
N GLU A 78 -13.89 1.66 -2.22
CA GLU A 78 -14.68 1.51 -0.99
C GLU A 78 -15.12 2.85 -0.40
N THR A 79 -14.26 3.86 -0.47
CA THR A 79 -14.52 5.19 0.12
C THR A 79 -15.41 6.03 -0.79
N SER A 80 -15.21 5.93 -2.11
CA SER A 80 -16.03 6.63 -3.11
C SER A 80 -17.49 6.13 -3.11
N ASP A 81 -17.70 4.82 -2.98
CA ASP A 81 -19.04 4.22 -2.93
C ASP A 81 -19.80 4.60 -1.64
N LYS A 82 -19.10 4.72 -0.51
CA LYS A 82 -19.69 5.17 0.75
C LYS A 82 -20.16 6.61 0.69
N ASP A 83 -19.41 7.49 0.04
CA ASP A 83 -19.81 8.89 -0.14
C ASP A 83 -21.06 9.03 -1.04
N HIS A 84 -21.20 8.19 -2.08
CA HIS A 84 -22.41 8.20 -2.92
C HIS A 84 -23.67 7.74 -2.19
N THR A 85 -23.55 6.78 -1.28
CA THR A 85 -24.68 6.25 -0.52
C THR A 85 -25.16 7.25 0.55
N ASN A 86 -24.25 8.04 1.13
CA ASN A 86 -24.60 9.08 2.11
C ASN A 86 -25.19 10.34 1.45
N ALA A 87 -24.82 10.64 0.20
CA ALA A 87 -25.33 11.80 -0.55
C ALA A 87 -26.78 11.64 -1.04
N THR A 88 -27.30 10.41 -1.11
CA THR A 88 -28.66 10.11 -1.59
C THR A 88 -29.69 9.93 -0.46
N ALA A 89 -29.27 10.06 0.80
CA ALA A 89 -30.12 9.87 1.98
C ALA A 89 -30.73 11.17 2.53
N PHE A 90 -30.71 12.28 1.77
CA PHE A 90 -31.30 13.57 2.13
C PHE A 90 -32.33 14.04 1.11
#